data_AF-A0AAF6B034-F1
#
_entry.id   AF-A0AAF6B034-F1
#
_cell.length_a   1.000
_cell.length_b   1.000
_cell.length_c   1.000
_cell.angle_alpha   90.00
_cell.angle_beta   90.00
_cell.angle_gamma   90.00
#
_symmetry.space_group_name_H-M   'P 1'
#
loop_
_entity.id
_entity.type
_entity.pdbx_description
1 polymer ?
#
loop_
_entity_poly.entity_id
_entity_poly.type
_entity_poly.pdbx_seq_one_letter_code
_entity_poly.pdbx_strand_id
1 'polypeptide(L)'
;MAGGWTGICFGEEGSNIPSRTQVVQKFRHLGITRVRLYHTYQGTLQAFSHSGIQLTVGIKNADIVKALSSVGSARSWVDRIIVPYGSSNIVAVTVGNEVFTSTADNVKNALLPSMKNLREALNQAGKSGIKVTTAHAFDVVKNTFPPSSGQFADTGRMQPLVNWLASVGSDFICNIYPYFTYMNSNEQITLQFGRLESGSVKDSNNGEIYTNLLAQQLDAVYAALGRLGQGNMRVVVGEIGWPTSGGTDTDTNNARIHNQNLVNLARGGTPLKPNWGIQTYIFAMFDENQKAAGLEKSWGLYNPRNFQAKYTINFGNSPILSNRITQGMRLSSGHFVKSKNQVYKFTMQADCNLVLHQTASDGYLELQSDGNAVVYSGGVARWASDTLGRNDGAHHIDVQDDGNVVMYNEANAAIWATNTSNGRITQGKRLSSGQFVDSKNRVYRFIMQADCNLVLYQTNVGRLWASNTHRIASDG
;
A
#
# COMPACT_ATOMS: atom_id res chain seq x y z
N MET A 1 0.27 -0.37 -12.53
CA MET A 1 -0.78 -0.82 -11.60
C MET A 1 -1.69 0.35 -11.26
N ALA A 2 -2.98 0.12 -11.02
CA ALA A 2 -3.87 1.17 -10.50
C ALA A 2 -3.56 1.43 -9.03
N GLY A 3 -3.43 2.71 -8.63
CA GLY A 3 -2.90 3.10 -7.32
C GLY A 3 -3.76 2.64 -6.14
N GLY A 4 -3.24 1.70 -5.36
CA GLY A 4 -3.71 1.41 -4.00
C GLY A 4 -3.17 2.41 -2.98
N TRP A 5 -3.81 2.51 -1.83
CA TRP A 5 -3.47 3.46 -0.77
C TRP A 5 -4.10 3.08 0.57
N THR A 6 -3.49 3.56 1.65
CA THR A 6 -4.05 3.48 3.01
C THR A 6 -4.32 4.87 3.56
N GLY A 7 -5.60 5.15 3.84
CA GLY A 7 -6.05 6.27 4.65
C GLY A 7 -6.36 5.84 6.09
N ILE A 8 -6.91 6.76 6.89
CA ILE A 8 -7.33 6.47 8.27
C ILE A 8 -8.74 7.03 8.52
N CYS A 9 -9.57 6.29 9.25
CA CYS A 9 -10.84 6.78 9.77
C CYS A 9 -10.62 7.69 10.98
N PHE A 10 -11.15 8.91 10.92
CA PHE A 10 -11.21 9.82 12.08
C PHE A 10 -12.64 9.85 12.61
N GLY A 11 -12.87 9.09 13.68
CA GLY A 11 -14.04 9.21 14.52
C GLY A 11 -13.87 10.30 15.58
N GLU A 12 -14.98 10.89 16.01
CA GLU A 12 -15.03 11.97 17.01
C GLU A 12 -15.89 11.61 18.24
N GLU A 13 -16.16 10.32 18.51
CA GLU A 13 -16.91 9.83 19.69
C GLU A 13 -16.00 9.69 20.92
N GLY A 14 -15.32 10.78 21.28
CA GLY A 14 -14.39 10.82 22.42
C GLY A 14 -14.33 12.19 23.11
N SER A 15 -14.52 12.21 24.42
CA SER A 15 -14.43 13.42 25.26
C SER A 15 -13.00 13.94 25.49
N ASN A 16 -12.00 13.21 24.99
CA ASN A 16 -10.57 13.40 25.21
C ASN A 16 -9.77 13.64 23.92
N ILE A 17 -10.45 13.88 22.80
CA ILE A 17 -9.85 14.04 21.46
C ILE A 17 -9.15 15.42 21.34
N PRO A 18 -7.98 15.52 20.67
CA PRO A 18 -7.27 16.78 20.45
C PRO A 18 -8.06 17.81 19.65
N SER A 19 -7.57 19.06 19.61
CA SER A 19 -8.10 20.02 18.64
C SER A 19 -7.92 19.50 17.21
N ARG A 20 -8.94 19.68 16.37
CA ARG A 20 -8.98 19.15 15.00
C ARG A 20 -7.77 19.61 14.16
N THR A 21 -7.24 20.81 14.43
CA THR A 21 -5.99 21.32 13.84
C THR A 21 -4.77 20.43 14.17
N GLN A 22 -4.62 20.00 15.42
CA GLN A 22 -3.53 19.08 15.81
C GLN A 22 -3.71 17.70 15.17
N VAL A 23 -4.96 17.23 15.02
CA VAL A 23 -5.26 15.96 14.32
C VAL A 23 -4.84 16.04 12.84
N VAL A 24 -5.18 17.14 12.15
CA VAL A 24 -4.75 17.42 10.77
C VAL A 24 -3.24 17.53 10.65
N GLN A 25 -2.56 18.21 11.59
CA GLN A 25 -1.09 18.25 11.65
C GLN A 25 -0.49 16.85 11.82
N LYS A 26 -1.06 16.01 12.69
CA LYS A 26 -0.63 14.61 12.87
C LYS A 26 -0.81 13.80 11.59
N PHE A 27 -1.94 13.90 10.89
CA PHE A 27 -2.14 13.22 9.61
C PHE A 27 -1.12 13.66 8.55
N ARG A 28 -0.83 14.97 8.44
CA ARG A 28 0.22 15.48 7.54
C ARG A 28 1.62 14.96 7.91
N HIS A 29 1.97 14.93 9.19
CA HIS A 29 3.23 14.36 9.68
C HIS A 29 3.34 12.84 9.41
N LEU A 30 2.22 12.12 9.45
CA LEU A 30 2.13 10.71 9.08
C LEU A 30 2.04 10.48 7.56
N GLY A 31 2.09 11.52 6.72
CA GLY A 31 1.95 11.41 5.26
C GLY A 31 0.59 10.92 4.78
N ILE A 32 -0.44 10.94 5.63
CA ILE A 32 -1.77 10.41 5.33
C ILE A 32 -2.50 11.36 4.40
N THR A 33 -2.63 10.98 3.13
CA THR A 33 -3.30 11.79 2.10
C THR A 33 -4.81 11.62 2.06
N ARG A 34 -5.37 10.66 2.81
CA ARG A 34 -6.80 10.29 2.78
C ARG A 34 -7.37 10.03 4.18
N VAL A 35 -8.48 10.68 4.51
CA VAL A 35 -9.20 10.49 5.77
C VAL A 35 -10.69 10.28 5.52
N ARG A 36 -11.29 9.36 6.29
CA ARG A 36 -12.74 9.13 6.31
C ARG A 36 -13.36 9.75 7.57
N LEU A 37 -14.46 10.49 7.41
CA LEU A 37 -15.25 11.12 8.48
C LEU A 37 -16.68 10.57 8.45
N TYR A 38 -17.27 10.29 9.63
CA TYR A 38 -18.64 9.76 9.78
C TYR A 38 -19.73 10.83 9.85
N HIS A 39 -19.32 12.08 9.68
CA HIS A 39 -20.11 13.27 9.98
C HIS A 39 -19.57 14.45 9.17
N THR A 40 -20.28 15.57 9.24
CA THR A 40 -19.97 16.81 8.55
C THR A 40 -19.96 17.99 9.54
N TYR A 41 -19.22 17.83 10.64
CA TYR A 41 -19.06 18.89 11.64
C TYR A 41 -18.21 20.03 11.04
N GLN A 42 -18.75 21.24 11.08
CA GLN A 42 -18.18 22.41 10.40
C GLN A 42 -16.73 22.69 10.83
N GLY A 43 -16.44 22.66 12.14
CA GLY A 43 -15.08 22.84 12.64
C GLY A 43 -14.08 21.75 12.23
N THR A 44 -14.55 20.56 11.83
CA THR A 44 -13.70 19.49 11.26
C THR A 44 -13.39 19.80 9.81
N LEU A 45 -14.42 20.08 8.99
CA LEU A 45 -14.24 20.44 7.58
C LEU A 45 -13.39 21.71 7.42
N GLN A 46 -13.54 22.68 8.32
CA GLN A 46 -12.70 23.88 8.40
C GLN A 46 -11.22 23.55 8.70
N ALA A 47 -10.95 22.70 9.70
CA ALA A 47 -9.58 22.31 10.04
C ALA A 47 -8.87 21.53 8.91
N PHE A 48 -9.61 20.74 8.13
CA PHE A 48 -9.09 20.01 6.96
C PHE A 48 -9.02 20.87 5.67
N SER A 49 -9.61 22.07 5.64
CA SER A 49 -9.56 22.96 4.47
C SER A 49 -8.12 23.39 4.16
N HIS A 50 -7.73 23.35 2.88
CA HIS A 50 -6.34 23.58 2.42
C HIS A 50 -5.26 22.63 3.01
N SER A 51 -5.63 21.55 3.73
CA SER A 51 -4.67 20.65 4.38
C SER A 51 -3.87 19.76 3.41
N GLY A 52 -4.35 19.62 2.17
CA GLY A 52 -3.89 18.64 1.18
C GLY A 52 -4.56 17.26 1.31
N ILE A 53 -5.15 16.95 2.47
CA ILE A 53 -5.75 15.63 2.75
C ILE A 53 -7.12 15.50 2.08
N GLN A 54 -7.29 14.46 1.28
CA GLN A 54 -8.55 14.08 0.64
C GLN A 54 -9.54 13.48 1.65
N LEU A 55 -10.81 13.90 1.57
CA LEU A 55 -11.86 13.48 2.50
C LEU A 55 -12.93 12.62 1.82
N THR A 56 -13.31 11.52 2.48
CA THR A 56 -14.63 10.89 2.33
C THR A 56 -15.47 11.27 3.54
N VAL A 57 -16.61 11.96 3.34
CA VAL A 57 -17.43 12.52 4.44
C VAL A 57 -18.81 11.88 4.56
N GLY A 58 -19.28 11.67 5.79
CA GLY A 58 -20.52 10.95 6.08
C GLY A 58 -21.74 11.84 6.36
N ILE A 59 -22.87 11.43 5.81
CA ILE A 59 -24.21 11.79 6.29
C ILE A 59 -24.68 10.65 7.20
N LYS A 60 -25.10 10.94 8.44
CA LYS A 60 -25.55 9.92 9.40
C LYS A 60 -26.87 9.31 8.97
N ASN A 61 -27.12 8.04 9.32
CA ASN A 61 -28.33 7.30 8.90
C ASN A 61 -29.64 8.02 9.26
N ALA A 62 -29.71 8.64 10.44
CA ALA A 62 -30.86 9.43 10.90
C ALA A 62 -31.10 10.73 10.08
N ASP A 63 -30.04 11.29 9.47
CA ASP A 63 -30.12 12.52 8.69
C ASP A 63 -30.53 12.27 7.23
N ILE A 64 -30.38 11.05 6.69
CA ILE A 64 -30.58 10.73 5.27
C ILE A 64 -31.94 11.25 4.76
N VAL A 65 -33.05 10.81 5.37
CA VAL A 65 -34.40 11.17 4.92
C VAL A 65 -34.67 12.67 5.07
N LYS A 66 -34.16 13.29 6.14
CA LYS A 66 -34.36 14.72 6.41
C LYS A 66 -33.57 15.60 5.43
N ALA A 67 -32.29 15.28 5.21
CA ALA A 67 -31.39 16.08 4.38
C ALA A 67 -31.57 15.83 2.88
N LEU A 68 -31.95 14.62 2.46
CA LEU A 68 -31.90 14.18 1.05
C LEU A 68 -33.25 13.74 0.49
N SER A 69 -34.37 14.05 1.17
CA SER A 69 -35.75 13.78 0.73
C SER A 69 -36.08 14.28 -0.68
N SER A 70 -35.50 15.41 -1.08
CA SER A 70 -35.64 16.01 -2.42
C SER A 70 -34.32 16.60 -2.88
N VAL A 71 -34.22 16.93 -4.18
CA VAL A 71 -33.09 17.71 -4.72
C VAL A 71 -32.95 19.06 -4.01
N GLY A 72 -34.05 19.74 -3.66
CA GLY A 72 -34.03 21.01 -2.92
C GLY A 72 -33.53 20.87 -1.47
N SER A 73 -33.93 19.79 -0.79
CA SER A 73 -33.39 19.43 0.54
C SER A 73 -31.89 19.18 0.45
N ALA A 74 -31.48 18.36 -0.52
CA ALA A 74 -30.09 17.99 -0.75
C ALA A 74 -29.23 19.19 -1.17
N ARG A 75 -29.79 20.12 -1.96
CA ARG A 75 -29.15 21.39 -2.33
C ARG A 75 -28.90 22.26 -1.10
N SER A 76 -29.91 22.43 -0.26
CA SER A 76 -29.81 23.15 1.02
C SER A 76 -28.78 22.53 1.99
N TRP A 77 -28.54 21.21 1.87
CA TRP A 77 -27.44 20.54 2.57
C TRP A 77 -26.08 20.84 1.91
N VAL A 78 -25.96 20.68 0.59
CA VAL A 78 -24.72 20.95 -0.18
C VAL A 78 -24.23 22.39 0.00
N ASP A 79 -25.11 23.39 -0.06
CA ASP A 79 -24.74 24.81 0.11
C ASP A 79 -24.25 25.15 1.53
N ARG A 80 -24.72 24.42 2.54
CA ARG A 80 -24.36 24.63 3.95
C ARG A 80 -23.15 23.80 4.41
N ILE A 81 -22.86 22.70 3.73
CA ILE A 81 -21.93 21.65 4.19
C ILE A 81 -20.78 21.36 3.22
N ILE A 82 -20.94 21.57 1.92
CA ILE A 82 -19.92 21.26 0.90
C ILE A 82 -19.36 22.54 0.28
N VAL A 83 -20.22 23.47 -0.13
CA VAL A 83 -19.80 24.73 -0.78
C VAL A 83 -18.86 25.58 0.08
N PRO A 84 -19.09 25.80 1.40
CA PRO A 84 -18.24 26.67 2.23
C PRO A 84 -16.83 26.12 2.44
N TYR A 85 -16.66 24.81 2.32
CA TYR A 85 -15.39 24.10 2.42
C TYR A 85 -14.93 23.62 1.04
N GLY A 86 -15.26 24.38 -0.01
CA GLY A 86 -15.00 24.01 -1.41
C GLY A 86 -13.52 23.91 -1.81
N SER A 87 -12.59 24.29 -0.92
CA SER A 87 -11.13 24.12 -0.99
C SER A 87 -10.58 23.12 0.05
N SER A 88 -11.46 22.42 0.77
CA SER A 88 -11.14 21.12 1.36
C SER A 88 -11.29 20.04 0.29
N ASN A 89 -10.41 19.03 0.31
CA ASN A 89 -10.35 18.04 -0.77
C ASN A 89 -11.42 16.93 -0.57
N ILE A 90 -12.69 17.29 -0.38
CA ILE A 90 -13.79 16.32 -0.33
C ILE A 90 -13.92 15.64 -1.70
N VAL A 91 -13.54 14.36 -1.78
CA VAL A 91 -13.58 13.55 -3.01
C VAL A 91 -14.81 12.64 -3.06
N ALA A 92 -15.42 12.34 -1.92
CA ALA A 92 -16.63 11.53 -1.86
C ALA A 92 -17.53 11.88 -0.65
N VAL A 93 -18.84 11.69 -0.81
CA VAL A 93 -19.83 11.67 0.27
C VAL A 93 -20.44 10.27 0.40
N THR A 94 -20.40 9.70 1.60
CA THR A 94 -21.15 8.47 1.94
C THR A 94 -22.51 8.84 2.51
N VAL A 95 -23.58 8.48 1.80
CA VAL A 95 -24.96 8.56 2.29
C VAL A 95 -25.20 7.39 3.24
N GLY A 96 -25.05 7.64 4.53
CA GLY A 96 -25.13 6.62 5.56
C GLY A 96 -23.86 5.79 5.75
N ASN A 97 -23.88 5.01 6.83
CA ASN A 97 -22.94 3.93 7.14
C ASN A 97 -23.75 2.67 7.48
N GLU A 98 -23.46 1.56 6.80
CA GLU A 98 -24.02 0.23 7.06
C GLU A 98 -25.56 0.17 7.00
N VAL A 99 -26.19 1.02 6.17
CA VAL A 99 -27.66 1.26 6.16
C VAL A 99 -28.51 -0.02 6.06
N PHE A 100 -28.01 -1.09 5.42
CA PHE A 100 -28.73 -2.35 5.27
C PHE A 100 -28.77 -3.24 6.52
N THR A 101 -27.91 -3.00 7.53
CA THR A 101 -27.94 -3.71 8.83
C THR A 101 -29.10 -3.24 9.72
N SER A 102 -29.66 -2.06 9.43
CA SER A 102 -30.85 -1.52 10.10
C SER A 102 -32.01 -2.50 10.10
N THR A 103 -32.82 -2.54 11.16
CA THR A 103 -34.13 -3.22 11.15
C THR A 103 -35.21 -2.40 10.44
N ALA A 104 -34.97 -1.10 10.22
CA ALA A 104 -35.96 -0.17 9.67
C ALA A 104 -35.82 -0.04 8.14
N ASP A 105 -36.77 -0.64 7.41
CA ASP A 105 -36.80 -0.69 5.95
C ASP A 105 -37.02 0.67 5.27
N ASN A 106 -37.57 1.67 5.99
CA ASN A 106 -37.75 3.03 5.46
C ASN A 106 -36.42 3.69 5.06
N VAL A 107 -35.35 3.53 5.86
CA VAL A 107 -34.02 4.08 5.53
C VAL A 107 -33.37 3.30 4.38
N LYS A 108 -33.54 1.97 4.34
CA LYS A 108 -33.06 1.12 3.23
C LYS A 108 -33.69 1.50 1.90
N ASN A 109 -35.00 1.72 1.89
CA ASN A 109 -35.76 2.11 0.70
C ASN A 109 -35.45 3.56 0.27
N ALA A 110 -35.21 4.46 1.23
CA ALA A 110 -34.84 5.85 0.96
C ALA A 110 -33.40 6.03 0.43
N LEU A 111 -32.51 5.05 0.62
CA LEU A 111 -31.07 5.17 0.34
C LEU A 111 -30.75 5.58 -1.10
N LEU A 112 -31.18 4.79 -2.10
CA LEU A 112 -30.89 5.08 -3.50
C LEU A 112 -31.56 6.36 -4.03
N PRO A 113 -32.84 6.67 -3.72
CA PRO A 113 -33.42 7.98 -4.00
C PRO A 113 -32.63 9.14 -3.38
N SER A 114 -32.19 9.01 -2.13
CA SER A 114 -31.39 10.02 -1.43
C SER A 114 -30.02 10.25 -2.09
N MET A 115 -29.36 9.17 -2.53
CA MET A 115 -28.09 9.25 -3.27
C MET A 115 -28.27 9.94 -4.63
N LYS A 116 -29.38 9.69 -5.34
CA LYS A 116 -29.73 10.40 -6.58
C LYS A 116 -29.96 11.89 -6.34
N ASN A 117 -30.75 12.24 -5.33
CA ASN A 117 -31.00 13.64 -4.94
C ASN A 117 -29.70 14.38 -4.57
N LEU A 118 -28.79 13.74 -3.84
CA LEU A 118 -27.48 14.31 -3.49
C LEU A 118 -26.58 14.52 -4.72
N ARG A 119 -26.52 13.55 -5.64
CA ARG A 119 -25.71 13.70 -6.86
C ARG A 119 -26.21 14.85 -7.71
N GLU A 120 -27.52 15.03 -7.84
CA GLU A 120 -28.07 16.15 -8.61
C GLU A 120 -27.84 17.50 -7.91
N ALA A 121 -28.00 17.57 -6.59
CA ALA A 121 -27.63 18.76 -5.82
C ALA A 121 -26.15 19.14 -5.97
N LEU A 122 -25.24 18.15 -6.06
CA LEU A 122 -23.81 18.36 -6.33
C LEU A 122 -23.54 18.78 -7.78
N ASN A 123 -24.27 18.25 -8.77
CA ASN A 123 -24.20 18.71 -10.17
C ASN A 123 -24.52 20.21 -10.24
N GLN A 124 -25.68 20.61 -9.69
CA GLN A 124 -26.16 22.00 -9.68
C GLN A 124 -25.23 22.96 -8.91
N ALA A 125 -24.42 22.45 -7.98
CA ALA A 125 -23.45 23.24 -7.22
C ALA A 125 -22.08 23.39 -7.91
N GLY A 126 -21.91 22.85 -9.12
CA GLY A 126 -20.59 22.79 -9.78
C GLY A 126 -19.62 21.85 -9.06
N LYS A 127 -20.12 20.86 -8.32
CA LYS A 127 -19.38 19.89 -7.51
C LYS A 127 -19.55 18.44 -8.02
N SER A 128 -19.87 18.27 -9.30
CA SER A 128 -20.07 16.95 -9.96
C SER A 128 -18.88 16.00 -9.85
N GLY A 129 -17.66 16.52 -9.67
CA GLY A 129 -16.45 15.73 -9.41
C GLY A 129 -16.40 15.03 -8.05
N ILE A 130 -17.31 15.37 -7.12
CA ILE A 130 -17.46 14.66 -5.85
C ILE A 130 -18.29 13.40 -6.08
N LYS A 131 -17.74 12.24 -5.70
CA LYS A 131 -18.45 10.95 -5.79
C LYS A 131 -19.55 10.88 -4.74
N VAL A 132 -20.70 10.32 -5.12
CA VAL A 132 -21.76 9.94 -4.18
C VAL A 132 -21.79 8.42 -4.07
N THR A 133 -21.66 7.92 -2.85
CA THR A 133 -21.68 6.49 -2.55
C THR A 133 -22.32 6.25 -1.18
N THR A 134 -22.24 5.04 -0.66
CA THR A 134 -22.64 4.64 0.67
C THR A 134 -21.67 3.57 1.16
N ALA A 135 -21.51 3.42 2.47
CA ALA A 135 -20.69 2.36 3.05
C ALA A 135 -21.57 1.21 3.53
N HIS A 136 -21.18 -0.02 3.21
CA HIS A 136 -21.87 -1.24 3.60
C HIS A 136 -21.06 -2.00 4.65
N ALA A 137 -21.72 -2.68 5.59
CA ALA A 137 -21.08 -3.75 6.36
C ALA A 137 -20.80 -4.94 5.42
N PHE A 138 -19.87 -5.82 5.80
CA PHE A 138 -19.54 -7.01 4.99
C PHE A 138 -20.72 -7.99 4.84
N ASP A 139 -21.68 -7.97 5.76
CA ASP A 139 -22.87 -8.83 5.78
C ASP A 139 -23.84 -8.63 4.59
N VAL A 140 -23.68 -7.55 3.82
CA VAL A 140 -24.39 -7.40 2.54
C VAL A 140 -23.98 -8.48 1.54
N VAL A 141 -22.86 -9.18 1.74
CA VAL A 141 -22.43 -10.34 0.96
C VAL A 141 -22.63 -11.61 1.79
N LYS A 142 -23.35 -12.58 1.21
CA LYS A 142 -23.51 -13.96 1.72
C LYS A 142 -22.75 -14.95 0.86
N ASN A 143 -22.62 -16.18 1.34
CA ASN A 143 -21.87 -17.28 0.70
C ASN A 143 -20.41 -16.91 0.41
N THR A 144 -19.75 -16.25 1.37
CA THR A 144 -18.40 -15.67 1.26
C THR A 144 -17.26 -16.68 1.22
N PHE A 145 -17.57 -17.97 1.43
CA PHE A 145 -16.62 -19.07 1.27
C PHE A 145 -17.24 -20.19 0.39
N PRO A 146 -16.54 -20.67 -0.65
CA PRO A 146 -15.34 -20.07 -1.25
C PRO A 146 -15.65 -18.66 -1.82
N PRO A 147 -14.67 -17.74 -1.95
CA PRO A 147 -14.93 -16.35 -2.36
C PRO A 147 -15.72 -16.18 -3.66
N SER A 148 -15.45 -17.03 -4.65
CA SER A 148 -16.19 -17.06 -5.93
C SER A 148 -17.70 -17.31 -5.76
N SER A 149 -18.15 -17.94 -4.67
CA SER A 149 -19.58 -18.11 -4.33
C SER A 149 -20.25 -16.83 -3.82
N GLY A 150 -19.48 -15.78 -3.52
CA GLY A 150 -19.97 -14.52 -2.97
C GLY A 150 -21.10 -13.92 -3.81
N GLN A 151 -22.19 -13.55 -3.13
CA GLN A 151 -23.37 -12.93 -3.72
C GLN A 151 -24.05 -12.00 -2.72
N PHE A 152 -24.82 -11.01 -3.18
CA PHE A 152 -25.47 -10.09 -2.25
C PHE A 152 -26.64 -10.73 -1.48
N ALA A 153 -26.82 -10.31 -0.24
CA ALA A 153 -27.88 -10.78 0.64
C ALA A 153 -29.27 -10.35 0.11
N ASP A 154 -29.43 -9.06 -0.19
CA ASP A 154 -30.59 -8.43 -0.81
C ASP A 154 -30.23 -7.92 -2.22
N THR A 155 -30.36 -8.79 -3.22
CA THR A 155 -30.15 -8.42 -4.63
C THR A 155 -31.17 -7.39 -5.13
N GLY A 156 -32.38 -7.38 -4.57
CA GLY A 156 -33.48 -6.50 -4.99
C GLY A 156 -33.17 -5.02 -4.75
N ARG A 157 -32.56 -4.70 -3.61
CA ARG A 157 -32.04 -3.35 -3.32
C ARG A 157 -30.64 -3.13 -3.87
N MET A 158 -29.78 -4.14 -3.88
CA MET A 158 -28.38 -3.94 -4.26
C MET A 158 -28.19 -3.76 -5.77
N GLN A 159 -28.87 -4.53 -6.64
CA GLN A 159 -28.73 -4.40 -8.10
C GLN A 159 -29.01 -3.00 -8.66
N PRO A 160 -30.11 -2.30 -8.31
CA PRO A 160 -30.34 -0.94 -8.80
C PRO A 160 -29.38 0.08 -8.17
N LEU A 161 -28.86 -0.15 -6.96
CA LEU A 161 -27.87 0.71 -6.31
C LEU A 161 -26.49 0.57 -6.98
N VAL A 162 -26.03 -0.66 -7.17
CA VAL A 162 -24.75 -1.03 -7.80
C VAL A 162 -24.71 -0.60 -9.27
N ASN A 163 -25.79 -0.77 -10.03
CA ASN A 163 -25.89 -0.25 -11.40
C ASN A 163 -25.85 1.28 -11.44
N TRP A 164 -26.43 1.97 -10.45
CA TRP A 164 -26.39 3.43 -10.38
C TRP A 164 -25.01 3.97 -9.98
N LEU A 165 -24.32 3.33 -9.02
CA LEU A 165 -22.93 3.68 -8.70
C LEU A 165 -22.03 3.62 -9.94
N ALA A 166 -22.15 2.53 -10.71
CA ALA A 166 -21.43 2.36 -11.97
C ALA A 166 -21.77 3.47 -12.98
N SER A 167 -23.06 3.79 -13.19
CA SER A 167 -23.47 4.80 -14.17
C SER A 167 -23.06 6.23 -13.84
N VAL A 168 -22.75 6.54 -12.58
CA VAL A 168 -22.23 7.87 -12.16
C VAL A 168 -20.72 7.91 -11.89
N GLY A 169 -20.00 6.81 -12.15
CA GLY A 169 -18.55 6.70 -11.99
C GLY A 169 -18.08 6.59 -10.52
N SER A 170 -18.94 6.09 -9.64
CA SER A 170 -18.67 6.00 -8.20
C SER A 170 -18.02 4.68 -7.79
N ASP A 171 -17.48 4.64 -6.57
CA ASP A 171 -16.85 3.45 -5.98
C ASP A 171 -17.82 2.76 -5.01
N PHE A 172 -17.74 1.44 -4.87
CA PHE A 172 -18.44 0.67 -3.85
C PHE A 172 -17.62 0.69 -2.55
N ILE A 173 -18.22 1.05 -1.41
CA ILE A 173 -17.51 1.07 -0.12
C ILE A 173 -18.02 -0.05 0.79
N CYS A 174 -17.10 -0.90 1.25
CA CYS A 174 -17.40 -2.02 2.15
C CYS A 174 -16.49 -1.98 3.37
N ASN A 175 -17.07 -2.02 4.57
CA ASN A 175 -16.37 -2.19 5.83
C ASN A 175 -16.04 -3.69 5.99
N ILE A 176 -14.74 -4.03 6.04
CA ILE A 176 -14.27 -5.43 6.06
C ILE A 176 -13.37 -5.61 7.28
N TYR A 177 -13.81 -6.44 8.22
CA TYR A 177 -13.10 -6.69 9.48
C TYR A 177 -12.69 -8.17 9.60
N PRO A 178 -11.45 -8.51 9.22
CA PRO A 178 -10.90 -9.87 9.39
C PRO A 178 -11.02 -10.39 10.82
N TYR A 179 -10.91 -9.53 11.83
CA TYR A 179 -11.07 -9.87 13.24
C TYR A 179 -12.42 -10.55 13.56
N PHE A 180 -13.55 -9.99 13.10
CA PHE A 180 -14.87 -10.57 13.40
C PHE A 180 -15.07 -11.91 12.67
N THR A 181 -14.57 -12.03 11.44
CA THR A 181 -14.64 -13.30 10.68
C THR A 181 -13.71 -14.37 11.27
N TYR A 182 -12.55 -14.00 11.82
CA TYR A 182 -11.71 -14.89 12.62
C TYR A 182 -12.44 -15.37 13.89
N MET A 183 -12.94 -14.44 14.71
CA MET A 183 -13.61 -14.77 15.98
C MET A 183 -14.85 -15.66 15.80
N ASN A 184 -15.61 -15.44 14.72
CA ASN A 184 -16.83 -16.20 14.43
C ASN A 184 -16.57 -17.46 13.57
N SER A 185 -15.30 -17.88 13.39
CA SER A 185 -14.95 -19.01 12.52
C SER A 185 -15.07 -20.39 13.17
N ASN A 186 -15.32 -20.48 14.48
CA ASN A 186 -15.21 -21.72 15.26
C ASN A 186 -13.87 -22.43 15.01
N GLU A 187 -12.77 -21.68 15.19
CA GLU A 187 -11.37 -22.12 15.01
C GLU A 187 -10.96 -22.52 13.58
N GLN A 188 -11.86 -22.44 12.59
CA GLN A 188 -11.55 -22.77 11.18
C GLN A 188 -10.59 -21.76 10.51
N ILE A 189 -10.46 -20.55 11.05
CA ILE A 189 -9.54 -19.52 10.56
C ILE A 189 -8.39 -19.35 11.57
N THR A 190 -7.15 -19.38 11.09
CA THR A 190 -5.98 -19.16 11.94
C THR A 190 -5.77 -17.68 12.24
N LEU A 191 -5.20 -17.39 13.40
CA LEU A 191 -4.82 -16.05 13.85
C LEU A 191 -3.81 -15.37 12.89
N GLN A 192 -2.99 -16.13 12.16
CA GLN A 192 -2.10 -15.63 11.09
C GLN A 192 -2.88 -15.19 9.85
N PHE A 193 -3.89 -15.96 9.42
CA PHE A 193 -4.72 -15.61 8.26
C PHE A 193 -5.60 -14.39 8.56
N GLY A 194 -6.16 -14.34 9.76
CA GLY A 194 -6.92 -13.19 10.29
C GLY A 194 -6.08 -11.91 10.37
N ARG A 195 -4.86 -11.95 10.93
CA ARG A 195 -3.93 -10.81 10.99
C ARG A 195 -3.18 -10.54 9.68
N LEU A 196 -3.66 -11.08 8.57
CA LEU A 196 -3.17 -10.86 7.21
C LEU A 196 -1.68 -11.19 7.01
N GLU A 197 -1.16 -12.11 7.83
CA GLU A 197 0.27 -12.46 7.92
C GLU A 197 0.64 -13.60 6.97
N SER A 198 -0.13 -14.69 7.00
CA SER A 198 0.09 -15.86 6.13
C SER A 198 -1.12 -16.79 6.06
N GLY A 199 -1.18 -17.58 4.99
CA GLY A 199 -2.16 -18.64 4.78
C GLY A 199 -2.05 -19.21 3.36
N SER A 200 -2.86 -20.23 3.06
CA SER A 200 -2.93 -20.87 1.75
C SER A 200 -4.30 -21.53 1.55
N VAL A 201 -5.37 -20.71 1.58
CA VAL A 201 -6.74 -21.19 1.45
C VAL A 201 -7.14 -21.19 -0.03
N LYS A 202 -7.44 -22.36 -0.60
CA LYS A 202 -7.82 -22.51 -2.01
C LYS A 202 -9.35 -22.38 -2.19
N ASP A 203 -9.77 -21.59 -3.18
CA ASP A 203 -11.16 -21.55 -3.65
C ASP A 203 -11.46 -22.80 -4.50
N SER A 204 -12.53 -23.52 -4.15
CA SER A 204 -12.87 -24.80 -4.78
C SER A 204 -13.42 -24.69 -6.21
N ASN A 205 -13.90 -23.51 -6.62
CA ASN A 205 -14.63 -23.34 -7.87
C ASN A 205 -13.73 -22.81 -9.00
N ASN A 206 -12.73 -21.98 -8.67
CA ASN A 206 -11.79 -21.40 -9.64
C ASN A 206 -10.32 -21.77 -9.38
N GLY A 207 -10.00 -22.31 -8.21
CA GLY A 207 -8.66 -22.74 -7.85
C GLY A 207 -7.72 -21.66 -7.30
N GLU A 208 -8.19 -20.41 -7.16
CA GLU A 208 -7.40 -19.29 -6.63
C GLU A 208 -6.94 -19.52 -5.18
N ILE A 209 -5.73 -19.06 -4.85
CA ILE A 209 -5.11 -19.27 -3.53
C ILE A 209 -5.02 -17.95 -2.76
N TYR A 210 -5.71 -17.91 -1.62
CA TYR A 210 -5.77 -16.77 -0.73
C TYR A 210 -4.75 -16.91 0.39
N THR A 211 -3.85 -15.92 0.50
CA THR A 211 -2.78 -15.88 1.51
C THR A 211 -3.11 -15.04 2.75
N ASN A 212 -4.24 -14.33 2.73
CA ASN A 212 -4.72 -13.48 3.82
C ASN A 212 -6.25 -13.34 3.75
N LEU A 213 -6.89 -13.14 4.92
CA LEU A 213 -8.36 -13.10 5.02
C LEU A 213 -8.97 -11.86 4.32
N LEU A 214 -8.29 -10.71 4.29
CA LEU A 214 -8.74 -9.53 3.56
C LEU A 214 -8.94 -9.83 2.06
N ALA A 215 -7.97 -10.49 1.41
CA ALA A 215 -8.11 -10.85 0.01
C ALA A 215 -9.30 -11.80 -0.23
N GLN A 216 -9.51 -12.77 0.68
CA GLN A 216 -10.64 -13.70 0.64
C GLN A 216 -11.99 -12.96 0.73
N GLN A 217 -12.12 -12.05 1.70
CA GLN A 217 -13.34 -11.25 1.88
C GLN A 217 -13.57 -10.26 0.73
N LEU A 218 -12.53 -9.56 0.28
CA LEU A 218 -12.61 -8.56 -0.77
C LEU A 218 -12.95 -9.18 -2.13
N ASP A 219 -12.45 -10.38 -2.44
CA ASP A 219 -12.83 -11.11 -3.65
C ASP A 219 -14.23 -11.73 -3.57
N ALA A 220 -14.77 -12.01 -2.38
CA ALA A 220 -16.19 -12.30 -2.23
C ALA A 220 -17.08 -11.09 -2.58
N VAL A 221 -16.63 -9.86 -2.29
CA VAL A 221 -17.31 -8.63 -2.76
C VAL A 221 -17.19 -8.50 -4.28
N TYR A 222 -16.01 -8.73 -4.87
CA TYR A 222 -15.86 -8.69 -6.34
C TYR A 222 -16.66 -9.78 -7.06
N ALA A 223 -16.79 -10.98 -6.49
CA ALA A 223 -17.66 -12.04 -7.00
C ALA A 223 -19.14 -11.62 -6.96
N ALA A 224 -19.59 -11.04 -5.85
CA ALA A 224 -20.95 -10.53 -5.70
C ALA A 224 -21.25 -9.42 -6.73
N LEU A 225 -20.33 -8.47 -6.92
CA LEU A 225 -20.42 -7.43 -7.95
C LEU A 225 -20.40 -8.00 -9.37
N GLY A 226 -19.58 -9.03 -9.62
CA GLY A 226 -19.52 -9.74 -10.90
C GLY A 226 -20.85 -10.38 -11.30
N ARG A 227 -21.54 -11.03 -10.34
CA ARG A 227 -22.89 -11.59 -10.54
C ARG A 227 -23.93 -10.55 -10.91
N LEU A 228 -23.74 -9.30 -10.50
CA LEU A 228 -24.63 -8.17 -10.82
C LEU A 228 -24.21 -7.42 -12.10
N GLY A 229 -23.27 -7.96 -12.87
CA GLY A 229 -22.71 -7.35 -14.09
C GLY A 229 -21.66 -6.25 -13.83
N GLN A 230 -21.44 -5.84 -12.57
CA GLN A 230 -20.55 -4.74 -12.20
C GLN A 230 -19.19 -5.23 -11.68
N GLY A 231 -18.69 -6.35 -12.21
CA GLY A 231 -17.38 -6.91 -11.85
C GLY A 231 -16.17 -6.00 -12.15
N ASN A 232 -16.38 -4.87 -12.83
CA ASN A 232 -15.38 -3.83 -13.06
C ASN A 232 -15.53 -2.58 -12.17
N MET A 233 -16.50 -2.54 -11.25
CA MET A 233 -16.59 -1.45 -10.27
C MET A 233 -15.49 -1.57 -9.22
N ARG A 234 -14.90 -0.44 -8.84
CA ARG A 234 -13.86 -0.34 -7.81
C ARG A 234 -14.47 -0.53 -6.42
N VAL A 235 -13.90 -1.42 -5.62
CA VAL A 235 -14.19 -1.52 -4.18
C VAL A 235 -13.14 -0.74 -3.39
N VAL A 236 -13.61 0.04 -2.42
CA VAL A 236 -12.81 0.65 -1.36
C VAL A 236 -13.18 -0.01 -0.04
N VAL A 237 -12.18 -0.46 0.70
CA VAL A 237 -12.34 -0.98 2.06
C VAL A 237 -12.58 0.22 2.99
N GLY A 238 -13.85 0.47 3.30
CA GLY A 238 -14.31 1.67 4.01
C GLY A 238 -13.80 1.76 5.44
N GLU A 239 -13.64 0.60 6.08
CA GLU A 239 -13.05 0.37 7.39
C GLU A 239 -12.40 -1.00 7.40
N ILE A 240 -11.30 -1.09 8.13
CA ILE A 240 -10.64 -2.35 8.50
C ILE A 240 -9.68 -2.06 9.66
N GLY A 241 -9.57 -2.97 10.62
CA GLY A 241 -8.70 -2.80 11.79
C GLY A 241 -8.61 -4.07 12.61
N TRP A 242 -7.92 -3.98 13.75
CA TRP A 242 -7.85 -5.02 14.77
C TRP A 242 -7.77 -4.35 16.15
N PRO A 243 -8.58 -4.74 17.15
CA PRO A 243 -8.66 -4.03 18.42
C PRO A 243 -7.54 -4.43 19.38
N THR A 244 -7.10 -3.50 20.24
CA THR A 244 -6.00 -3.74 21.21
C THR A 244 -6.43 -4.24 22.58
N SER A 245 -7.73 -4.39 22.80
CA SER A 245 -8.32 -4.79 24.07
C SER A 245 -9.82 -5.07 23.90
N GLY A 246 -10.42 -5.80 24.84
CA GLY A 246 -11.87 -6.03 24.90
C GLY A 246 -12.37 -7.37 24.35
N GLY A 247 -11.49 -8.28 23.94
CA GLY A 247 -11.82 -9.64 23.52
C GLY A 247 -10.60 -10.57 23.36
N THR A 248 -10.81 -11.76 22.81
CA THR A 248 -9.75 -12.75 22.52
C THR A 248 -8.79 -12.21 21.45
N ASP A 249 -7.48 -12.47 21.60
CA ASP A 249 -6.41 -12.00 20.70
C ASP A 249 -6.39 -10.47 20.45
N THR A 250 -6.90 -9.70 21.41
CA THR A 250 -6.90 -8.23 21.37
C THR A 250 -5.75 -7.66 22.20
N ASP A 251 -4.67 -7.25 21.52
CA ASP A 251 -3.50 -6.62 22.11
C ASP A 251 -2.78 -5.71 21.09
N THR A 252 -1.82 -4.91 21.56
CA THR A 252 -1.09 -3.95 20.71
C THR A 252 -0.15 -4.60 19.70
N ASN A 253 0.31 -5.83 19.92
CA ASN A 253 1.18 -6.55 18.98
C ASN A 253 0.36 -7.23 17.88
N ASN A 254 -0.75 -7.89 18.20
CA ASN A 254 -1.68 -8.43 17.20
C ASN A 254 -2.29 -7.32 16.33
N ALA A 255 -2.70 -6.20 16.94
CA ALA A 255 -3.17 -5.03 16.19
C ALA A 255 -2.10 -4.42 15.29
N ARG A 256 -0.84 -4.33 15.77
CA ARG A 256 0.32 -3.90 14.98
C ARG A 256 0.56 -4.79 13.76
N ILE A 257 0.50 -6.11 13.94
CA ILE A 257 0.75 -7.09 12.86
C ILE A 257 -0.32 -6.94 11.78
N HIS A 258 -1.61 -7.01 12.15
CA HIS A 258 -2.72 -6.81 11.21
C HIS A 258 -2.62 -5.48 10.47
N ASN A 259 -2.51 -4.35 11.19
CA ASN A 259 -2.53 -3.02 10.58
C ASN A 259 -1.26 -2.72 9.77
N GLN A 260 -0.11 -3.31 10.09
CA GLN A 260 1.10 -3.17 9.26
C GLN A 260 1.03 -4.05 8.00
N ASN A 261 0.46 -5.25 8.10
CA ASN A 261 0.23 -6.14 6.96
C ASN A 261 -0.78 -5.54 5.98
N LEU A 262 -1.84 -4.91 6.48
CA LEU A 262 -2.78 -4.12 5.69
C LEU A 262 -2.07 -3.05 4.82
N VAL A 263 -1.17 -2.25 5.40
CA VAL A 263 -0.40 -1.24 4.65
C VAL A 263 0.53 -1.88 3.60
N ASN A 264 1.09 -3.05 3.89
CA ASN A 264 1.89 -3.80 2.93
C ASN A 264 1.02 -4.27 1.74
N LEU A 265 -0.14 -4.87 2.04
CA LEU A 265 -1.09 -5.41 1.07
C LEU A 265 -1.80 -4.34 0.24
N ALA A 266 -2.00 -3.12 0.78
CA ALA A 266 -2.57 -1.98 0.05
C ALA A 266 -1.80 -1.59 -1.23
N ARG A 267 -0.55 -2.07 -1.38
CA ARG A 267 0.28 -1.85 -2.58
C ARG A 267 0.05 -2.88 -3.68
N GLY A 268 -0.46 -4.06 -3.32
CA GLY A 268 -0.81 -5.15 -4.23
C GLY A 268 -2.33 -5.27 -4.43
N GLY A 269 -2.73 -6.22 -5.27
CA GLY A 269 -4.12 -6.60 -5.47
C GLY A 269 -4.52 -7.87 -4.72
N THR A 270 -5.67 -8.43 -5.10
CA THR A 270 -6.20 -9.73 -4.66
C THR A 270 -6.06 -10.78 -5.79
N PRO A 271 -6.25 -12.08 -5.54
CA PRO A 271 -6.23 -13.10 -6.60
C PRO A 271 -7.13 -12.79 -7.81
N LEU A 272 -8.38 -12.36 -7.62
CA LEU A 272 -9.25 -11.98 -8.74
C LEU A 272 -8.90 -10.62 -9.37
N LYS A 273 -8.16 -9.75 -8.66
CA LYS A 273 -7.83 -8.37 -9.08
C LYS A 273 -6.35 -8.02 -8.83
N PRO A 274 -5.37 -8.77 -9.39
CA PRO A 274 -3.96 -8.67 -8.98
C PRO A 274 -3.31 -7.33 -9.36
N ASN A 275 -3.77 -6.70 -10.45
CA ASN A 275 -3.26 -5.43 -10.95
C ASN A 275 -3.91 -4.17 -10.31
N TRP A 276 -4.83 -4.37 -9.37
CA TRP A 276 -5.65 -3.33 -8.76
C TRP A 276 -5.24 -3.10 -7.30
N GLY A 277 -4.31 -2.18 -7.04
CA GLY A 277 -3.83 -1.89 -5.68
C GLY A 277 -4.99 -1.64 -4.71
N ILE A 278 -5.02 -2.30 -3.55
CA ILE A 278 -6.15 -2.21 -2.62
C ILE A 278 -6.26 -0.79 -2.03
N GLN A 279 -7.49 -0.29 -1.89
CA GLN A 279 -7.80 1.04 -1.37
C GLN A 279 -8.54 0.89 -0.05
N THR A 280 -8.02 1.47 1.03
CA THR A 280 -8.44 1.12 2.39
C THR A 280 -8.31 2.27 3.38
N TYR A 281 -9.22 2.36 4.36
CA TYR A 281 -9.07 3.19 5.56
C TYR A 281 -8.89 2.33 6.81
N ILE A 282 -7.85 2.61 7.62
CA ILE A 282 -7.69 1.96 8.93
C ILE A 282 -8.69 2.54 9.93
N PHE A 283 -9.49 1.69 10.55
CA PHE A 283 -10.28 2.02 11.74
C PHE A 283 -9.45 1.72 13.01
N ALA A 284 -9.06 2.70 13.83
CA ALA A 284 -9.29 4.16 13.70
C ALA A 284 -8.07 4.99 14.19
N MET A 285 -8.13 6.30 14.01
CA MET A 285 -7.06 7.22 14.45
C MET A 285 -6.82 7.18 15.97
N PHE A 286 -7.89 7.11 16.77
CA PHE A 286 -7.86 7.17 18.23
C PHE A 286 -8.79 6.12 18.85
N ASP A 287 -8.58 5.85 20.14
CA ASP A 287 -9.56 5.16 20.98
C ASP A 287 -10.73 6.09 21.33
N GLU A 288 -11.93 5.76 20.87
CA GLU A 288 -13.13 6.56 21.03
C GLU A 288 -13.82 6.25 22.38
N ASN A 289 -13.55 7.06 23.40
CA ASN A 289 -13.93 6.72 24.77
C ASN A 289 -15.45 6.78 25.07
N GLN A 290 -16.29 7.30 24.16
CA GLN A 290 -17.75 7.38 24.32
C GLN A 290 -18.52 6.23 23.65
N LYS A 291 -17.86 5.33 22.90
CA LYS A 291 -18.53 4.14 22.33
C LYS A 291 -19.01 3.15 23.40
N ALA A 292 -19.60 2.03 22.95
CA ALA A 292 -19.91 0.89 23.81
C ALA A 292 -18.66 0.34 24.54
N ALA A 293 -18.85 -0.42 25.61
CA ALA A 293 -17.75 -1.07 26.33
C ALA A 293 -17.17 -2.27 25.54
N GLY A 294 -15.94 -2.67 25.86
CA GLY A 294 -15.23 -3.77 25.19
C GLY A 294 -14.44 -3.28 23.96
N LEU A 295 -14.57 -4.02 22.85
CA LEU A 295 -13.80 -3.85 21.61
C LEU A 295 -13.85 -2.41 21.07
N GLU A 296 -15.03 -1.80 21.12
CA GLU A 296 -15.32 -0.50 20.50
C GLU A 296 -14.44 0.65 21.00
N LYS A 297 -13.91 0.58 22.22
CA LYS A 297 -13.00 1.61 22.76
C LYS A 297 -11.54 1.39 22.40
N SER A 298 -11.22 0.38 21.58
CA SER A 298 -9.87 -0.21 21.49
C SER A 298 -9.26 -0.24 20.09
N TRP A 299 -9.94 0.29 19.08
CA TRP A 299 -9.52 0.29 17.67
C TRP A 299 -8.43 1.32 17.32
N GLY A 300 -8.07 2.21 18.24
CA GLY A 300 -7.17 3.34 17.97
C GLY A 300 -5.72 2.96 17.66
N LEU A 301 -5.13 3.70 16.71
CA LEU A 301 -3.69 3.72 16.43
C LEU A 301 -2.91 4.57 17.44
N TYR A 302 -3.49 5.69 17.90
CA TYR A 302 -2.84 6.68 18.78
C TYR A 302 -3.64 6.94 20.06
N ASN A 303 -2.94 7.30 21.12
CA ASN A 303 -3.56 7.82 22.33
C ASN A 303 -4.03 9.28 22.09
N PRO A 304 -5.31 9.61 22.28
CA PRO A 304 -5.83 10.94 22.00
C PRO A 304 -5.32 12.04 22.94
N ARG A 305 -4.79 11.72 24.13
CA ARG A 305 -4.28 12.76 25.05
C ARG A 305 -2.93 13.36 24.64
N ASN A 306 -2.09 12.60 23.93
CA ASN A 306 -0.68 12.98 23.71
C ASN A 306 -0.09 12.56 22.35
N PHE A 307 -0.91 12.02 21.43
CA PHE A 307 -0.49 11.53 20.11
C PHE A 307 0.63 10.47 20.11
N GLN A 308 0.92 9.82 21.24
CA GLN A 308 1.78 8.64 21.27
C GLN A 308 1.10 7.49 20.53
N ALA A 309 1.87 6.73 19.76
CA ALA A 309 1.37 5.54 19.09
C ALA A 309 1.13 4.44 20.13
N LYS A 310 -0.01 3.75 20.07
CA LYS A 310 -0.22 2.50 20.83
C LYS A 310 0.68 1.39 20.28
N TYR A 311 1.01 1.47 19.00
CA TYR A 311 2.00 0.66 18.29
C TYR A 311 2.43 1.38 17.00
N THR A 312 3.69 1.23 16.60
CA THR A 312 4.23 1.86 15.38
C THR A 312 3.71 1.18 14.12
N ILE A 313 3.16 1.97 13.18
CA ILE A 313 2.84 1.56 11.81
C ILE A 313 3.63 2.43 10.83
N ASN A 314 4.37 1.80 9.91
CA ASN A 314 5.02 2.48 8.79
C ASN A 314 4.05 2.54 7.60
N PHE A 315 3.50 3.73 7.33
CA PHE A 315 2.58 4.01 6.22
C PHE A 315 3.27 4.07 4.84
N GLY A 316 4.60 4.04 4.79
CA GLY A 316 5.37 4.00 3.54
C GLY A 316 6.12 5.26 3.18
N ASN A 317 6.01 6.33 3.98
CA ASN A 317 6.89 7.49 3.85
C ASN A 317 8.34 7.02 4.01
N SER A 318 9.22 7.43 3.08
CA SER A 318 10.64 7.12 3.19
C SER A 318 11.21 7.69 4.51
N PRO A 319 11.96 6.90 5.29
CA PRO A 319 12.68 7.46 6.43
C PRO A 319 13.76 8.41 5.91
N ILE A 320 13.51 9.73 6.02
CA ILE A 320 14.50 10.74 5.64
C ILE A 320 15.65 10.68 6.64
N LEU A 321 16.76 10.07 6.20
CA LEU A 321 18.11 10.21 6.77
C LEU A 321 18.22 10.04 8.30
N SER A 322 17.54 9.04 8.88
CA SER A 322 17.87 8.62 10.25
C SER A 322 19.16 7.78 10.25
N ASN A 323 19.91 7.86 11.36
CA ASN A 323 21.03 6.96 11.66
C ASN A 323 20.62 5.79 12.56
N ARG A 324 19.31 5.54 12.70
CA ARG A 324 18.71 4.66 13.69
C ARG A 324 17.43 4.06 13.14
N ILE A 325 17.31 2.74 13.26
CA ILE A 325 16.05 2.00 13.14
C ILE A 325 15.52 1.84 14.58
N THR A 326 14.28 2.23 14.83
CA THR A 326 13.61 2.01 16.13
C THR A 326 12.55 0.92 16.02
N GLN A 327 12.02 0.45 17.15
CA GLN A 327 10.98 -0.59 17.18
C GLN A 327 9.78 -0.23 16.28
N GLY A 328 9.47 -1.13 15.34
CA GLY A 328 8.42 -0.96 14.33
C GLY A 328 8.76 -0.09 13.12
N MET A 329 9.99 0.43 13.01
CA MET A 329 10.49 0.91 11.71
C MET A 329 10.81 -0.27 10.79
N ARG A 330 10.53 -0.11 9.49
CA ARG A 330 10.84 -1.09 8.44
C ARG A 330 11.63 -0.42 7.32
N LEU A 331 12.78 -1.00 6.95
CA LEU A 331 13.37 -0.76 5.64
C LEU A 331 12.64 -1.65 4.61
N SER A 332 12.10 -1.03 3.57
CA SER A 332 11.62 -1.73 2.35
C SER A 332 12.75 -1.82 1.34
N SER A 333 12.59 -2.60 0.26
CA SER A 333 13.50 -2.59 -0.89
C SER A 333 13.88 -1.15 -1.28
N GLY A 334 15.19 -0.88 -1.36
CA GLY A 334 15.77 0.43 -1.66
C GLY A 334 15.88 1.40 -0.48
N HIS A 335 15.21 1.15 0.66
CA HIS A 335 15.35 1.98 1.86
C HIS A 335 16.65 1.69 2.60
N PHE A 336 17.21 2.71 3.25
CA PHE A 336 18.41 2.60 4.05
C PHE A 336 18.41 3.55 5.25
N VAL A 337 19.27 3.27 6.23
CA VAL A 337 19.77 4.26 7.20
C VAL A 337 21.26 4.52 6.93
N LYS A 338 21.76 5.71 7.30
CA LYS A 338 23.19 6.06 7.19
C LYS A 338 23.80 6.34 8.56
N SER A 339 25.06 5.99 8.78
CA SER A 339 25.81 6.41 9.96
C SER A 339 25.90 7.95 10.03
N LYS A 340 26.17 8.51 11.22
CA LYS A 340 26.24 9.98 11.39
C LYS A 340 27.24 10.64 10.44
N ASN A 341 28.42 10.03 10.27
CA ASN A 341 29.47 10.45 9.34
C ASN A 341 29.17 10.16 7.86
N GLN A 342 27.97 9.68 7.50
CA GLN A 342 27.51 9.34 6.15
C GLN A 342 28.26 8.22 5.39
N VAL A 343 29.38 7.73 5.95
CA VAL A 343 30.24 6.67 5.42
C VAL A 343 29.47 5.35 5.29
N TYR A 344 28.90 4.82 6.37
CA TYR A 344 28.22 3.53 6.35
C TYR A 344 26.74 3.68 6.02
N LYS A 345 26.22 2.76 5.22
CA LYS A 345 24.83 2.73 4.75
C LYS A 345 24.26 1.32 4.92
N PHE A 346 23.26 1.19 5.78
CA PHE A 346 22.57 -0.07 6.05
C PHE A 346 21.30 -0.11 5.20
N THR A 347 21.33 -0.91 4.14
CA THR A 347 20.34 -0.90 3.04
C THR A 347 19.59 -2.22 3.02
N MET A 348 18.26 -2.16 2.93
CA MET A 348 17.45 -3.31 2.50
C MET A 348 17.44 -3.32 0.97
N GLN A 349 18.18 -4.26 0.37
CA GLN A 349 18.31 -4.41 -1.07
C GLN A 349 17.06 -5.06 -1.68
N ALA A 350 16.95 -5.05 -3.02
CA ALA A 350 15.74 -5.44 -3.74
C ALA A 350 15.54 -6.97 -3.86
N ASP A 351 16.60 -7.72 -3.59
CA ASP A 351 16.72 -9.17 -3.45
C ASP A 351 16.41 -9.66 -2.02
N CYS A 352 15.87 -8.77 -1.17
CA CYS A 352 15.64 -8.97 0.26
C CYS A 352 16.90 -9.12 1.15
N ASN A 353 18.11 -8.86 0.66
CA ASN A 353 19.30 -8.82 1.52
C ASN A 353 19.38 -7.53 2.33
N LEU A 354 19.72 -7.64 3.62
CA LEU A 354 19.91 -6.50 4.53
C LEU A 354 21.41 -6.25 4.72
N VAL A 355 21.98 -5.33 3.94
CA VAL A 355 23.42 -5.15 3.77
C VAL A 355 23.91 -3.87 4.43
N LEU A 356 24.91 -3.98 5.30
CA LEU A 356 25.72 -2.85 5.75
C LEU A 356 26.94 -2.71 4.84
N HIS A 357 27.01 -1.62 4.07
CA HIS A 357 28.19 -1.29 3.27
C HIS A 357 28.81 0.05 3.68
N GLN A 358 30.13 0.15 3.55
CA GLN A 358 30.83 1.42 3.46
C GLN A 358 30.51 2.06 2.10
N THR A 359 30.31 3.37 2.07
CA THR A 359 30.11 4.13 0.83
C THR A 359 31.48 4.63 0.37
N ALA A 360 32.10 3.92 -0.58
CA ALA A 360 33.26 4.41 -1.28
C ALA A 360 32.88 5.59 -2.18
N SER A 361 33.68 6.65 -2.15
CA SER A 361 33.43 7.91 -2.86
C SER A 361 33.72 7.86 -4.36
N ASP A 362 34.56 6.92 -4.81
CA ASP A 362 35.18 6.94 -6.14
C ASP A 362 35.27 5.56 -6.84
N GLY A 363 34.58 4.54 -6.34
CA GLY A 363 34.65 3.19 -6.90
C GLY A 363 34.13 3.09 -8.34
N TYR A 364 34.91 2.47 -9.24
CA TYR A 364 34.47 2.17 -10.61
C TYR A 364 35.06 0.86 -11.19
N LEU A 365 34.35 0.26 -12.15
CA LEU A 365 34.91 -0.68 -13.12
C LEU A 365 35.25 0.09 -14.40
N GLU A 366 36.41 -0.21 -15.01
CA GLU A 366 36.79 0.24 -16.34
C GLU A 366 37.21 -0.94 -17.21
N LEU A 367 36.69 -1.01 -18.45
CA LEU A 367 37.28 -1.85 -19.50
C LEU A 367 38.27 -0.98 -20.30
N GLN A 368 39.54 -1.28 -20.11
CA GLN A 368 40.68 -0.49 -20.54
C GLN A 368 40.99 -0.67 -22.04
N SER A 369 41.82 0.24 -22.59
CA SER A 369 42.23 0.23 -24.00
C SER A 369 43.17 -0.92 -24.37
N ASP A 370 43.72 -1.62 -23.37
CA ASP A 370 44.57 -2.81 -23.52
C ASP A 370 43.78 -4.14 -23.43
N GLY A 371 42.45 -4.05 -23.32
CA GLY A 371 41.57 -5.20 -23.20
C GLY A 371 41.51 -5.83 -21.81
N ASN A 372 41.96 -5.15 -20.76
CA ASN A 372 41.82 -5.59 -19.36
C ASN A 372 40.61 -4.92 -18.66
N ALA A 373 39.84 -5.68 -17.89
CA ALA A 373 38.71 -5.17 -17.11
C ALA A 373 39.10 -5.07 -15.64
N VAL A 374 39.20 -3.83 -15.12
CA VAL A 374 39.82 -3.55 -13.81
C VAL A 374 38.87 -2.78 -12.90
N VAL A 375 38.71 -3.26 -11.67
CA VAL A 375 37.93 -2.61 -10.60
C VAL A 375 38.86 -1.73 -9.77
N TYR A 376 38.51 -0.46 -9.65
CA TYR A 376 39.26 0.59 -8.97
C TYR A 376 38.56 1.12 -7.71
N SER A 377 39.35 1.54 -6.74
CA SER A 377 38.93 2.24 -5.51
C SER A 377 40.09 3.05 -4.92
N GLY A 378 39.89 4.35 -4.71
CA GLY A 378 40.98 5.29 -4.40
C GLY A 378 41.92 5.54 -5.60
N GLY A 379 41.44 5.34 -6.83
CA GLY A 379 42.30 5.22 -8.03
C GLY A 379 43.23 4.00 -8.06
N VAL A 380 43.20 3.12 -7.04
CA VAL A 380 44.02 1.91 -6.94
C VAL A 380 43.24 0.70 -7.46
N ALA A 381 43.88 -0.12 -8.31
CA ALA A 381 43.30 -1.36 -8.81
C ALA A 381 43.14 -2.39 -7.66
N ARG A 382 41.96 -3.01 -7.57
CA ARG A 382 41.58 -3.98 -6.52
C ARG A 382 41.25 -5.38 -7.07
N TRP A 383 40.93 -5.48 -8.36
CA TRP A 383 40.73 -6.73 -9.10
C TRP A 383 40.92 -6.48 -10.61
N ALA A 384 41.41 -7.47 -11.36
CA ALA A 384 41.54 -7.45 -12.82
C ALA A 384 41.07 -8.78 -13.43
N SER A 385 40.72 -8.79 -14.72
CA SER A 385 40.27 -9.99 -15.45
C SER A 385 41.40 -10.82 -16.06
N ASP A 386 42.64 -10.31 -16.06
CA ASP A 386 43.83 -10.92 -16.66
C ASP A 386 43.63 -11.33 -18.14
N THR A 387 42.82 -10.55 -18.86
CA THR A 387 42.53 -10.70 -20.30
C THR A 387 43.52 -9.97 -21.21
N LEU A 388 44.40 -9.14 -20.64
CA LEU A 388 45.51 -8.48 -21.34
C LEU A 388 46.30 -9.48 -22.19
N GLY A 389 46.46 -9.18 -23.48
CA GLY A 389 47.24 -9.98 -24.42
C GLY A 389 46.62 -11.33 -24.85
N ARG A 390 45.42 -11.68 -24.41
CA ARG A 390 44.71 -12.89 -24.86
C ARG A 390 43.88 -12.61 -26.11
N ASN A 391 44.41 -12.95 -27.29
CA ASN A 391 43.75 -12.77 -28.60
C ASN A 391 43.14 -11.36 -28.73
N ASP A 392 43.98 -10.33 -28.96
CA ASP A 392 43.65 -8.89 -28.96
C ASP A 392 43.08 -8.30 -27.65
N GLY A 393 42.56 -9.12 -26.73
CA GLY A 393 42.05 -8.68 -25.41
C GLY A 393 40.54 -8.40 -25.44
N ALA A 394 39.97 -7.88 -24.35
CA ALA A 394 38.52 -7.68 -24.26
C ALA A 394 38.06 -6.38 -24.94
N HIS A 395 37.43 -6.48 -26.11
CA HIS A 395 36.76 -5.37 -26.80
C HIS A 395 35.33 -5.12 -26.28
N HIS A 396 34.72 -6.08 -25.61
CA HIS A 396 33.48 -5.85 -24.86
C HIS A 396 33.23 -6.87 -23.74
N ILE A 397 32.38 -6.49 -22.79
CA ILE A 397 31.96 -7.32 -21.66
C ILE A 397 30.51 -7.72 -21.88
N ASP A 398 30.31 -8.69 -22.77
CA ASP A 398 29.05 -9.40 -22.87
C ASP A 398 28.93 -10.49 -21.81
N VAL A 399 28.59 -10.02 -20.61
CA VAL A 399 27.27 -10.41 -20.16
C VAL A 399 26.34 -10.40 -21.45
N GLN A 400 25.91 -11.46 -22.16
CA GLN A 400 24.93 -11.37 -23.32
C GLN A 400 23.41 -11.14 -22.97
N ASP A 401 22.66 -12.12 -22.41
CA ASP A 401 21.27 -12.00 -21.85
C ASP A 401 20.84 -12.70 -20.51
N ASP A 402 21.53 -13.68 -19.92
CA ASP A 402 20.96 -14.60 -18.91
C ASP A 402 21.77 -14.94 -17.60
N GLY A 403 22.55 -13.99 -17.03
CA GLY A 403 23.26 -14.06 -15.73
C GLY A 403 24.81 -14.29 -15.63
N ASN A 404 25.70 -13.68 -16.44
CA ASN A 404 27.17 -13.99 -16.61
C ASN A 404 27.95 -12.71 -16.37
N VAL A 405 29.24 -12.78 -16.66
CA VAL A 405 29.96 -11.74 -17.37
C VAL A 405 30.91 -12.43 -18.34
N VAL A 406 30.65 -12.47 -19.65
CA VAL A 406 31.64 -12.97 -20.65
C VAL A 406 32.40 -11.77 -21.21
N MET A 407 33.69 -11.94 -21.45
CA MET A 407 34.51 -10.95 -22.15
C MET A 407 34.87 -11.49 -23.53
N TYR A 408 34.67 -10.64 -24.53
CA TYR A 408 34.80 -10.97 -25.94
C TYR A 408 35.84 -10.08 -26.60
N ASN A 409 36.62 -10.68 -27.51
CA ASN A 409 37.61 -10.00 -28.32
C ASN A 409 36.98 -9.35 -29.57
N GLU A 410 37.78 -8.69 -30.41
CA GLU A 410 37.29 -8.01 -31.63
C GLU A 410 36.57 -8.99 -32.58
N ALA A 411 37.08 -10.22 -32.69
CA ALA A 411 36.46 -11.30 -33.47
C ALA A 411 35.16 -11.89 -32.86
N ASN A 412 34.69 -11.37 -31.72
CA ASN A 412 33.58 -11.93 -30.94
C ASN A 412 33.83 -13.37 -30.46
N ALA A 413 35.09 -13.76 -30.24
CA ALA A 413 35.44 -14.98 -29.52
C ALA A 413 35.47 -14.71 -28.00
N ALA A 414 34.93 -15.62 -27.20
CA ALA A 414 34.92 -15.52 -25.75
C ALA A 414 36.30 -15.85 -25.18
N ILE A 415 36.89 -14.93 -24.40
CA ILE A 415 38.24 -15.07 -23.81
C ILE A 415 38.24 -15.16 -22.28
N TRP A 416 37.13 -14.84 -21.62
CA TRP A 416 36.91 -14.99 -20.17
C TRP A 416 35.42 -15.05 -19.84
N ALA A 417 35.00 -15.70 -18.75
CA ALA A 417 33.62 -15.73 -18.27
C ALA A 417 33.50 -15.93 -16.74
N THR A 418 32.42 -15.43 -16.10
CA THR A 418 32.03 -15.85 -14.72
C THR A 418 31.31 -17.20 -14.68
N ASN A 419 30.74 -17.62 -15.81
CA ASN A 419 30.04 -18.89 -16.09
C ASN A 419 28.63 -19.06 -15.44
N THR A 420 27.65 -18.15 -15.71
CA THR A 420 26.39 -18.13 -14.89
C THR A 420 24.94 -17.79 -15.43
N SER A 421 24.51 -17.29 -16.61
CA SER A 421 25.19 -16.76 -17.82
C SER A 421 24.38 -15.74 -18.73
N ASN A 422 24.71 -14.41 -18.80
CA ASN A 422 24.63 -13.29 -19.80
C ASN A 422 23.87 -11.86 -19.44
N GLY A 423 23.95 -10.69 -20.19
CA GLY A 423 23.37 -9.26 -20.07
C GLY A 423 24.18 -7.86 -20.25
N ARG A 424 24.41 -7.23 -21.47
CA ARG A 424 25.65 -6.51 -22.07
C ARG A 424 26.28 -5.11 -21.68
N ILE A 425 27.64 -5.01 -21.62
CA ILE A 425 28.52 -3.77 -21.59
C ILE A 425 29.63 -3.75 -22.72
N THR A 426 30.27 -2.60 -23.03
CA THR A 426 31.32 -2.41 -24.08
C THR A 426 32.60 -1.67 -23.62
N GLN A 427 33.73 -1.82 -24.32
CA GLN A 427 35.01 -1.11 -24.06
C GLN A 427 34.88 0.42 -24.04
N GLY A 428 35.77 1.09 -23.29
CA GLY A 428 35.77 2.54 -23.11
C GLY A 428 34.65 3.07 -22.21
N LYS A 429 33.75 2.21 -21.71
CA LYS A 429 32.74 2.56 -20.71
C LYS A 429 33.21 2.23 -19.31
N ARG A 430 32.76 3.06 -18.36
CA ARG A 430 32.97 2.89 -16.93
C ARG A 430 31.63 2.62 -16.24
N LEU A 431 31.62 1.73 -15.24
CA LEU A 431 30.52 1.64 -14.27
C LEU A 431 31.01 2.21 -12.94
N SER A 432 30.51 3.39 -12.59
CA SER A 432 30.75 4.06 -11.31
C SER A 432 29.85 3.48 -10.21
N SER A 433 30.21 3.72 -8.95
CA SER A 433 29.40 3.41 -7.75
C SER A 433 27.89 3.68 -7.95
N GLY A 434 27.09 2.61 -7.86
CA GLY A 434 25.63 2.64 -8.04
C GLY A 434 25.12 2.47 -9.48
N GLN A 435 26.00 2.51 -10.50
CA GLN A 435 25.65 2.22 -11.88
C GLN A 435 25.61 0.71 -12.15
N PHE A 436 24.74 0.31 -13.06
CA PHE A 436 24.50 -1.09 -13.40
C PHE A 436 24.13 -1.24 -14.87
N VAL A 437 24.17 -2.49 -15.33
CA VAL A 437 23.61 -2.95 -16.60
C VAL A 437 22.66 -4.11 -16.32
N ASP A 438 21.53 -4.13 -17.02
CA ASP A 438 20.57 -5.23 -17.01
C ASP A 438 20.69 -6.04 -18.31
N SER A 439 20.34 -7.33 -18.24
CA SER A 439 20.09 -8.12 -19.45
C SER A 439 18.95 -7.58 -20.31
N LYS A 440 18.86 -7.97 -21.59
CA LYS A 440 17.77 -7.51 -22.47
C LYS A 440 16.43 -8.06 -22.01
N ASN A 441 16.40 -9.29 -21.48
CA ASN A 441 15.25 -9.86 -20.76
C ASN A 441 15.00 -9.25 -19.36
N ARG A 442 15.91 -8.40 -18.84
CA ARG A 442 15.90 -7.74 -17.52
C ARG A 442 15.79 -8.65 -16.29
N VAL A 443 16.04 -9.95 -16.44
CA VAL A 443 16.07 -10.90 -15.32
C VAL A 443 17.34 -10.73 -14.48
N TYR A 444 18.45 -10.31 -15.09
CA TYR A 444 19.77 -10.25 -14.46
C TYR A 444 20.35 -8.84 -14.46
N ARG A 445 21.14 -8.53 -13.42
CA ARG A 445 21.77 -7.22 -13.20
C ARG A 445 23.22 -7.36 -12.80
N PHE A 446 24.11 -6.71 -13.53
CA PHE A 446 25.52 -6.54 -13.17
C PHE A 446 25.74 -5.11 -12.67
N ILE A 447 26.17 -4.94 -11.42
CA ILE A 447 26.18 -3.66 -10.71
C ILE A 447 27.51 -3.41 -10.00
N MET A 448 28.03 -2.19 -10.11
CA MET A 448 29.10 -1.70 -9.25
C MET A 448 28.46 -1.17 -7.97
N GLN A 449 28.58 -1.92 -6.87
CA GLN A 449 27.98 -1.59 -5.58
C GLN A 449 28.79 -0.49 -4.85
N ALA A 450 28.16 0.12 -3.85
CA ALA A 450 28.69 1.29 -3.15
C ALA A 450 29.90 0.99 -2.24
N ASP A 451 30.16 -0.28 -1.94
CA ASP A 451 31.35 -0.83 -1.25
C ASP A 451 32.50 -1.18 -2.22
N CYS A 452 32.45 -0.70 -3.46
CA CYS A 452 33.32 -1.11 -4.57
C CYS A 452 33.21 -2.59 -4.96
N ASN A 453 32.17 -3.31 -4.54
CA ASN A 453 31.93 -4.68 -4.97
C ASN A 453 31.28 -4.69 -6.36
N LEU A 454 31.95 -5.27 -7.36
CA LEU A 454 31.32 -5.56 -8.64
C LEU A 454 30.59 -6.91 -8.52
N VAL A 455 29.26 -6.91 -8.68
CA VAL A 455 28.37 -8.02 -8.30
C VAL A 455 27.30 -8.29 -9.36
N LEU A 456 26.97 -9.57 -9.52
CA LEU A 456 25.99 -10.09 -10.46
C LEU A 456 24.80 -10.71 -9.74
N TYR A 457 23.59 -10.30 -10.11
CA TYR A 457 22.32 -10.68 -9.50
C TYR A 457 21.33 -11.27 -10.49
N GLN A 458 20.48 -12.17 -10.00
CA GLN A 458 19.27 -12.65 -10.65
C GLN A 458 18.03 -12.23 -9.85
N THR A 459 17.04 -11.67 -10.55
CA THR A 459 15.77 -11.23 -9.96
C THR A 459 15.06 -12.40 -9.27
N ASN A 460 14.58 -12.17 -8.05
CA ASN A 460 13.93 -13.16 -7.17
C ASN A 460 14.80 -14.35 -6.71
N VAL A 461 16.09 -14.42 -7.08
CA VAL A 461 17.01 -15.50 -6.68
C VAL A 461 18.19 -14.97 -5.84
N GLY A 462 18.70 -13.79 -6.16
CA GLY A 462 19.78 -13.13 -5.41
C GLY A 462 21.12 -13.13 -6.14
N ARG A 463 22.22 -13.15 -5.38
CA ARG A 463 23.59 -12.99 -5.90
C ARG A 463 24.11 -14.28 -6.55
N LEU A 464 24.49 -14.21 -7.82
CA LEU A 464 25.15 -15.30 -8.55
C LEU A 464 26.68 -15.25 -8.40
N TRP A 465 27.28 -14.07 -8.57
CA TRP A 465 28.74 -13.89 -8.54
C TRP A 465 29.14 -12.54 -7.94
N ALA A 466 30.34 -12.45 -7.38
CA ALA A 466 30.96 -11.20 -6.95
C ALA A 466 32.48 -11.24 -7.09
N SER A 467 33.07 -10.08 -7.40
CA SER A 467 34.51 -9.81 -7.36
C SER A 467 35.10 -9.83 -5.94
N ASN A 468 34.26 -9.72 -4.91
CA ASN A 468 34.59 -9.74 -3.48
C ASN A 468 35.48 -8.58 -2.98
N THR A 469 35.67 -7.54 -3.79
CA THR A 469 36.43 -6.31 -3.47
C THR A 469 35.85 -5.48 -2.30
N HIS A 470 34.64 -5.80 -1.83
CA HIS A 470 33.86 -5.14 -0.76
C HIS A 470 34.53 -4.88 0.61
N ARG A 471 35.76 -5.35 0.82
CA ARG A 471 36.57 -5.16 2.05
C ARG A 471 38.04 -4.80 1.77
N ILE A 472 38.39 -4.56 0.52
CA ILE A 472 39.77 -4.25 0.08
C ILE A 472 39.97 -2.72 -0.03
N ALA A 473 38.93 -1.93 0.21
CA ALA A 473 39.04 -0.50 0.51
C ALA A 473 39.66 -0.32 1.91
N SER A 474 41.00 -0.27 1.94
CA SER A 474 41.81 0.03 3.11
C SER A 474 41.57 1.46 3.62
N ASP A 475 41.61 1.63 4.94
CA ASP A 475 41.32 2.87 5.64
C ASP A 475 42.16 4.09 5.17
N GLY A 476 41.53 5.26 5.22
CA GLY A 476 42.13 6.60 5.08
C GLY A 476 41.34 7.60 5.91
#